data_AF-A0A7S3FIL2-F1
#
_entry.id   AF-A0A7S3FIL2-F1
#
_cell.length_a   1.000
_cell.length_b   1.000
_cell.length_c   1.000
_cell.angle_alpha   90.00
_cell.angle_beta   90.00
_cell.angle_gamma   90.00
#
_symmetry.space_group_name_H-M   'P 1'
#
loop_
_entity.id
_entity.type
_entity.pdbx_description
1 polymer ?
#
loop_
_entity_poly.entity_id
_entity_poly.type
_entity_poly.pdbx_seq_one_letter_code
_entity_poly.pdbx_strand_id
1 'polypeptide(L)'
;HGCSDCSSSGMRGEVFTLSGEKLTYDCAKDRWDGVPVTLRVSSEPFGEGGMRLAYRAREVQPNGSEFDVVVKRFRSDLEDEGYTSDDLFQEAMTQMVAENYAQDFNKACASRGLQHTIAFLPASVVKVDDSRGNMEALSLEPYLEGEYVKHTDNQGHNETEDEVVAAFCYFTYIASGKLSVVCDIQGVGTFYTDPQIHTFDGEGFGAGNLGSRGIERFLQNHRHNLVCEQLGLPSPDEGLSDEELARKMQAAEEREAREEAGLSTSSWMREQHDAGVDELARMLARQ
;
A
#
# COMPACT_ATOMS: atom_id res chain seq x y z
N HIS A 1 -2.70 -5.83 -51.10
CA HIS A 1 -4.05 -5.54 -50.57
C HIS A 1 -4.06 -6.01 -49.14
N GLY A 2 -3.80 -5.06 -48.23
CA GLY A 2 -3.58 -5.31 -46.81
C GLY A 2 -4.87 -5.70 -46.11
N CYS A 3 -4.77 -6.64 -45.18
CA CYS A 3 -5.82 -6.97 -44.23
C CYS A 3 -5.62 -6.06 -43.01
N SER A 4 -6.43 -5.03 -42.90
CA SER A 4 -6.54 -4.16 -41.75
C SER A 4 -7.81 -4.55 -41.00
N ASP A 5 -7.66 -5.35 -39.94
CA ASP A 5 -8.63 -5.48 -38.86
C ASP A 5 -7.93 -6.07 -37.63
N CYS A 6 -7.25 -5.19 -36.90
CA CYS A 6 -6.97 -5.40 -35.48
C CYS A 6 -7.97 -4.50 -34.72
N SER A 7 -9.13 -5.06 -34.40
CA SER A 7 -10.18 -4.38 -33.66
C SER A 7 -9.70 -3.94 -32.29
N SER A 8 -9.62 -2.62 -32.11
CA SER A 8 -9.41 -1.89 -30.87
C SER A 8 -10.64 -1.99 -29.95
N SER A 9 -10.61 -2.86 -28.95
CA SER A 9 -11.68 -2.94 -27.93
C SER A 9 -11.13 -2.53 -26.56
N GLY A 10 -11.32 -1.28 -26.14
CA GLY A 10 -10.96 -0.89 -24.77
C GLY A 10 -11.23 0.57 -24.38
N MET A 11 -10.93 1.53 -25.25
CA MET A 11 -11.28 2.94 -25.00
C MET A 11 -12.66 3.26 -25.58
N ARG A 12 -13.62 3.58 -24.71
CA ARG A 12 -14.90 4.20 -25.10
C ARG A 12 -14.84 5.67 -24.66
N GLY A 13 -15.33 6.58 -25.51
CA GLY A 13 -15.32 8.03 -25.23
C GLY A 13 -14.36 8.81 -26.12
N GLU A 14 -14.37 10.14 -25.96
CA GLU A 14 -13.39 11.02 -26.61
C GLU A 14 -11.99 10.74 -26.03
N VAL A 15 -10.97 10.70 -26.89
CA VAL A 15 -9.57 10.41 -26.50
C VAL A 15 -8.72 11.62 -26.84
N PHE A 16 -7.91 12.08 -25.89
CA PHE A 16 -6.96 13.17 -26.08
C PHE A 16 -5.53 12.67 -25.99
N THR A 17 -4.62 13.37 -26.68
CA THR A 17 -3.19 13.06 -26.64
C THR A 17 -2.49 14.00 -25.67
N LEU A 18 -1.74 13.42 -24.73
CA LEU A 18 -0.82 14.15 -23.86
C LEU A 18 0.62 13.80 -24.23
N SER A 19 1.50 14.78 -24.23
CA SER A 19 2.94 14.58 -24.41
C SER A 19 3.69 15.33 -23.34
N GLY A 20 4.75 14.74 -22.83
CA GLY A 20 5.46 15.27 -21.67
C GLY A 20 6.65 14.42 -21.27
N GLU A 21 7.00 14.47 -19.99
CA GLU A 21 8.08 13.70 -19.40
C GLU A 21 7.52 12.69 -18.40
N LYS A 22 7.89 11.42 -18.56
CA LYS A 22 7.62 10.34 -17.60
C LYS A 22 8.83 10.17 -16.71
N LEU A 23 8.61 10.28 -15.41
CA LEU A 23 9.62 10.19 -14.36
C LEU A 23 9.38 8.90 -13.57
N THR A 24 10.40 8.05 -13.48
CA THR A 24 10.38 6.83 -12.67
C THR A 24 11.49 6.89 -11.63
N TYR A 25 11.18 6.47 -10.40
CA TYR A 25 12.16 6.43 -9.33
C TYR A 25 13.09 5.22 -9.47
N ASP A 26 14.39 5.45 -9.44
CA ASP A 26 15.42 4.41 -9.39
C ASP A 26 15.94 4.28 -7.95
N CYS A 27 15.50 3.23 -7.25
CA CYS A 27 15.89 2.96 -5.86
C CYS A 27 17.41 2.72 -5.69
N ALA A 28 18.10 2.19 -6.71
CA ALA A 28 19.52 1.90 -6.61
C ALA A 28 20.39 3.16 -6.76
N LYS A 29 19.90 4.15 -7.51
CA LYS A 29 20.58 5.43 -7.73
C LYS A 29 20.05 6.57 -6.85
N ASP A 30 18.97 6.34 -6.12
CA ASP A 30 18.29 7.32 -5.26
C ASP A 30 17.91 8.60 -6.03
N ARG A 31 17.30 8.43 -7.21
CA ARG A 31 16.93 9.56 -8.08
C ARG A 31 15.79 9.23 -9.03
N TRP A 32 15.22 10.29 -9.61
CA TRP A 32 14.26 10.18 -10.71
C TRP A 32 14.98 10.16 -12.06
N ASP A 33 14.70 9.15 -12.87
CA ASP A 33 15.14 9.08 -14.26
C ASP A 33 13.94 9.47 -15.16
N GLY A 34 14.17 10.44 -16.07
CA GLY A 34 13.14 11.02 -16.94
C GLY A 34 13.27 10.59 -18.40
N VAL A 35 12.14 10.28 -19.04
CA VAL A 35 12.06 9.96 -20.47
C VAL A 35 10.87 10.65 -21.13
N PRO A 36 10.95 11.06 -22.41
CA PRO A 36 9.80 11.56 -23.14
C PRO A 36 8.68 10.52 -23.19
N VAL A 37 7.43 10.96 -23.03
CA VAL A 37 6.25 10.10 -23.09
C VAL A 37 5.15 10.72 -23.95
N THR A 38 4.39 9.87 -24.62
CA THR A 38 3.15 10.24 -25.29
C THR A 38 2.04 9.29 -24.85
N LEU A 39 0.95 9.84 -24.34
CA LEU A 39 -0.20 9.10 -23.82
C LEU A 39 -1.44 9.44 -24.64
N ARG A 40 -2.25 8.41 -24.94
CA ARG A 40 -3.62 8.57 -25.42
C ARG A 40 -4.56 8.24 -24.27
N VAL A 41 -5.31 9.23 -23.78
CA VAL A 41 -6.09 9.11 -22.53
C VAL A 41 -7.57 9.28 -22.83
N SER A 42 -8.40 8.42 -22.24
CA SER A 42 -9.85 8.53 -22.28
C SER A 42 -10.32 9.78 -21.53
N SER A 43 -11.32 10.48 -22.07
CA SER A 43 -11.98 11.62 -21.41
C SER A 43 -12.75 11.24 -20.15
N GLU A 44 -13.28 10.01 -20.09
CA GLU A 44 -14.06 9.53 -18.97
C GLU A 44 -13.25 8.59 -18.07
N PRO A 45 -13.32 8.75 -16.74
CA PRO A 45 -12.72 7.80 -15.80
C PRO A 45 -13.51 6.49 -15.82
N PHE A 46 -12.82 5.37 -15.61
CA PHE A 46 -13.44 4.04 -15.49
C PHE A 46 -13.48 3.53 -14.04
N GLY A 47 -12.77 4.19 -13.14
CA GLY A 47 -12.70 3.86 -11.73
C GLY A 47 -12.53 5.11 -10.87
N GLU A 48 -13.01 5.03 -9.64
CA GLU A 48 -12.98 6.11 -8.66
C GLU A 48 -12.56 5.50 -7.32
N GLY A 49 -11.47 6.02 -6.75
CA GLY A 49 -11.07 5.74 -5.37
C GLY A 49 -11.42 6.90 -4.46
N GLY A 50 -10.98 6.83 -3.19
CA GLY A 50 -11.24 7.90 -2.21
C GLY A 50 -10.72 9.27 -2.67
N MET A 51 -9.52 9.33 -3.23
CA MET A 51 -8.84 10.60 -3.58
C MET A 51 -8.66 10.82 -5.08
N ARG A 52 -8.77 9.78 -5.90
CA ARG A 52 -8.30 9.78 -7.29
C ARG A 52 -9.31 9.17 -8.25
N LEU A 53 -9.32 9.69 -9.48
CA LEU A 53 -10.02 9.13 -10.62
C LEU A 53 -9.03 8.39 -11.51
N ALA A 54 -9.40 7.19 -11.95
CA ALA A 54 -8.60 6.34 -12.83
C ALA A 54 -9.14 6.38 -14.26
N TYR A 55 -8.28 6.71 -15.21
CA TYR A 55 -8.58 6.85 -16.63
C TYR A 55 -7.88 5.77 -17.43
N ARG A 56 -8.58 5.19 -18.42
CA ARG A 56 -7.96 4.28 -19.39
C ARG A 56 -7.03 5.09 -20.28
N ALA A 57 -5.81 4.62 -20.47
CA ALA A 57 -4.83 5.27 -21.31
C ALA A 57 -3.98 4.25 -22.07
N ARG A 58 -3.24 4.74 -23.07
CA ARG A 58 -2.20 3.99 -23.78
C ARG A 58 -0.93 4.79 -23.88
N GLU A 59 0.18 4.17 -23.51
CA GLU A 59 1.50 4.72 -23.75
C GLU A 59 1.96 4.37 -25.18
N VAL A 60 2.22 5.39 -25.99
CA VAL A 60 2.64 5.25 -27.39
C VAL A 60 4.17 5.26 -27.46
N GLN A 61 4.74 4.17 -27.95
CA GLN A 61 6.18 4.00 -28.13
C GLN A 61 6.69 4.61 -29.44
N PRO A 62 8.00 4.94 -29.56
CA PRO A 62 8.57 5.51 -30.78
C PRO A 62 8.42 4.63 -32.03
N ASN A 63 8.35 3.31 -31.86
CA ASN A 63 8.12 2.35 -32.94
C ASN A 63 6.63 2.22 -33.33
N GLY A 64 5.74 2.96 -32.68
CA GLY A 64 4.29 2.95 -32.90
C GLY A 64 3.52 1.87 -32.12
N SER A 65 4.18 1.02 -31.33
CA SER A 65 3.46 0.09 -30.44
C SER A 65 2.81 0.83 -29.28
N GLU A 66 1.69 0.33 -28.79
CA GLU A 66 0.96 0.90 -27.65
C GLU A 66 0.87 -0.12 -26.51
N PHE A 67 0.98 0.36 -25.27
CA PHE A 67 0.75 -0.44 -24.07
C PHE A 67 -0.42 0.14 -23.27
N ASP A 68 -1.34 -0.71 -22.80
CA ASP A 68 -2.46 -0.27 -21.96
C ASP A 68 -1.95 0.11 -20.57
N VAL A 69 -2.30 1.34 -20.17
CA VAL A 69 -1.88 1.97 -18.91
C VAL A 69 -3.08 2.65 -18.25
N VAL A 70 -2.95 2.97 -16.98
CA VAL A 70 -3.90 3.75 -16.21
C VAL A 70 -3.25 5.08 -15.86
N VAL A 71 -3.98 6.16 -16.11
CA VAL A 71 -3.64 7.49 -15.62
C VAL A 71 -4.52 7.79 -14.42
N LYS A 72 -3.92 8.17 -13.29
CA LYS A 72 -4.67 8.62 -12.10
C LYS A 72 -4.50 10.12 -11.92
N ARG A 73 -5.62 10.80 -11.67
CA ARG A 73 -5.69 12.22 -11.32
C ARG A 73 -6.31 12.37 -9.94
N PHE A 74 -5.85 13.34 -9.16
CA PHE A 74 -6.59 13.77 -7.98
C PHE A 74 -7.97 14.29 -8.42
N ARG A 75 -8.97 14.07 -7.56
CA ARG A 75 -10.29 14.63 -7.82
C ARG A 75 -10.23 16.14 -7.64
N SER A 76 -10.94 16.88 -8.50
CA SER A 76 -10.93 18.35 -8.51
C SER A 76 -11.54 18.97 -7.26
N ASP A 77 -12.39 18.24 -6.52
CA ASP A 77 -12.94 18.66 -5.23
C ASP A 77 -11.92 18.61 -4.08
N LEU A 78 -10.77 17.96 -4.29
CA LEU A 78 -9.69 17.84 -3.31
C LEU A 78 -8.50 18.76 -3.61
N GLU A 79 -8.52 19.51 -4.72
CA GLU A 79 -7.47 20.51 -5.05
C GLU A 79 -7.37 21.58 -3.94
N ASP A 80 -8.49 21.91 -3.29
CA ASP A 80 -8.54 22.85 -2.16
C ASP A 80 -8.08 22.24 -0.81
N GLU A 81 -7.89 20.92 -0.74
CA GLU A 81 -7.45 20.21 0.47
C GLU A 81 -5.92 20.15 0.63
N GLY A 82 -5.18 20.74 -0.31
CA GLY A 82 -3.72 20.92 -0.20
C GLY A 82 -2.89 19.76 -0.71
N TYR A 83 -3.47 18.81 -1.45
CA TYR A 83 -2.72 17.80 -2.19
C TYR A 83 -1.89 18.46 -3.28
N THR A 84 -0.63 18.01 -3.40
CA THR A 84 0.36 18.60 -4.30
C THR A 84 0.92 17.58 -5.26
N SER A 85 1.68 18.04 -6.27
CA SER A 85 2.46 17.14 -7.11
C SER A 85 3.42 16.27 -6.29
N ASP A 86 3.92 16.77 -5.15
CA ASP A 86 4.89 16.07 -4.32
C ASP A 86 4.31 14.76 -3.75
N ASP A 87 2.99 14.72 -3.50
CA ASP A 87 2.30 13.51 -3.05
C ASP A 87 2.35 12.41 -4.12
N LEU A 88 2.20 12.74 -5.41
CA LEU A 88 2.35 11.77 -6.51
C LEU A 88 3.79 11.23 -6.59
N PHE A 89 4.78 12.08 -6.33
CA PHE A 89 6.18 11.64 -6.27
C PHE A 89 6.41 10.68 -5.09
N GLN A 90 5.85 10.99 -3.91
CA GLN A 90 5.93 10.12 -2.74
C GLN A 90 5.23 8.77 -2.98
N GLU A 91 4.04 8.77 -3.59
CA GLU A 91 3.30 7.55 -3.93
C GLU A 91 4.07 6.66 -4.92
N ALA A 92 4.53 7.23 -6.03
CA ALA A 92 5.29 6.49 -7.03
C ALA A 92 6.62 5.97 -6.45
N MET A 93 7.31 6.76 -5.62
CA MET A 93 8.52 6.31 -4.90
C MET A 93 8.19 5.15 -3.94
N THR A 94 7.10 5.24 -3.18
CA THR A 94 6.65 4.20 -2.24
C THR A 94 6.43 2.87 -2.97
N GLN A 95 5.75 2.91 -4.12
CA GLN A 95 5.50 1.73 -4.93
C GLN A 95 6.79 1.12 -5.51
N MET A 96 7.73 1.95 -5.97
CA MET A 96 9.02 1.46 -6.47
C MET A 96 9.88 0.85 -5.34
N VAL A 97 9.82 1.40 -4.12
CA VAL A 97 10.50 0.82 -2.96
C VAL A 97 9.86 -0.51 -2.54
N ALA A 98 8.52 -0.60 -2.56
CA ALA A 98 7.80 -1.85 -2.32
C ALA A 98 8.17 -2.93 -3.36
N GLU A 99 8.31 -2.55 -4.63
CA GLU A 99 8.81 -3.46 -5.68
C GLU A 99 10.23 -3.96 -5.37
N ASN A 100 11.13 -3.08 -4.91
CA ASN A 100 12.47 -3.51 -4.53
C ASN A 100 12.44 -4.56 -3.39
N TYR A 101 11.58 -4.37 -2.39
CA TYR A 101 11.34 -5.39 -1.36
C TYR A 101 10.75 -6.68 -1.93
N ALA A 102 9.82 -6.60 -2.87
CA ALA A 102 9.23 -7.77 -3.53
C ALA A 102 10.31 -8.58 -4.27
N GLN A 103 11.25 -7.91 -4.95
CA GLN A 103 12.37 -8.57 -5.60
C GLN A 103 13.30 -9.28 -4.60
N ASP A 104 13.55 -8.69 -3.44
CA ASP A 104 14.36 -9.33 -2.40
C ASP A 104 13.62 -10.50 -1.73
N PHE A 105 12.30 -10.38 -1.53
CA PHE A 105 11.45 -11.46 -1.07
C PHE A 105 11.43 -12.64 -2.05
N ASN A 106 11.29 -12.37 -3.35
CA ASN A 106 11.33 -13.38 -4.41
C ASN A 106 12.67 -14.12 -4.44
N LYS A 107 13.79 -13.40 -4.30
CA LYS A 107 15.13 -14.00 -4.18
C LYS A 107 15.24 -14.88 -2.93
N ALA A 108 14.73 -14.42 -1.79
CA ALA A 108 14.71 -15.21 -0.55
C ALA A 108 13.90 -16.50 -0.72
N CYS A 109 12.70 -16.42 -1.31
CA CYS A 109 11.87 -17.58 -1.65
C CYS A 109 12.62 -18.57 -2.55
N ALA A 110 13.19 -18.08 -3.66
CA ALA A 110 13.93 -18.90 -4.61
C ALA A 110 15.13 -19.61 -3.95
N SER A 111 15.86 -18.91 -3.07
CA SER A 111 17.00 -19.50 -2.34
C SER A 111 16.61 -20.65 -1.40
N ARG A 112 15.34 -20.70 -0.99
CA ARG A 112 14.74 -21.75 -0.15
C ARG A 112 13.95 -22.78 -0.96
N GLY A 113 13.93 -22.67 -2.30
CA GLY A 113 13.17 -23.56 -3.18
C GLY A 113 11.66 -23.33 -3.16
N LEU A 114 11.20 -22.18 -2.65
CA LEU A 114 9.78 -21.81 -2.63
C LEU A 114 9.39 -21.22 -3.98
N GLN A 115 8.17 -21.56 -4.45
CA GLN A 115 7.63 -21.08 -5.73
C GLN A 115 6.67 -19.90 -5.53
N HIS A 116 7.01 -19.00 -4.61
CA HIS A 116 6.28 -17.76 -4.40
C HIS A 116 6.96 -16.64 -5.19
N THR A 117 6.16 -15.87 -5.93
CA THR A 117 6.65 -14.70 -6.67
C THR A 117 5.55 -13.66 -6.69
N ILE A 118 5.90 -12.46 -6.25
CA ILE A 118 5.03 -11.28 -6.23
C ILE A 118 5.72 -10.12 -6.94
N ALA A 119 4.97 -9.13 -7.39
CA ALA A 119 5.52 -7.90 -7.93
C ALA A 119 4.59 -6.73 -7.66
N PHE A 120 5.16 -5.55 -7.46
CA PHE A 120 4.42 -4.30 -7.56
C PHE A 120 4.53 -3.76 -8.98
N LEU A 121 3.45 -3.18 -9.48
CA LEU A 121 3.46 -2.54 -10.78
C LEU A 121 4.48 -1.39 -10.81
N PRO A 122 5.17 -1.15 -11.93
CA PRO A 122 5.96 0.06 -12.08
C PRO A 122 5.04 1.28 -11.98
N ALA A 123 5.48 2.29 -11.23
CA ALA A 123 4.79 3.56 -11.07
C ALA A 123 5.66 4.71 -11.59
N SER A 124 5.02 5.67 -12.24
CA SER A 124 5.67 6.86 -12.75
C SER A 124 4.84 8.11 -12.47
N VAL A 125 5.53 9.25 -12.35
CA VAL A 125 4.90 10.57 -12.42
C VAL A 125 5.08 11.11 -13.84
N VAL A 126 4.00 11.55 -14.46
CA VAL A 126 4.01 12.16 -15.79
C VAL A 126 3.75 13.65 -15.64
N LYS A 127 4.68 14.47 -16.14
CA LYS A 127 4.54 15.92 -16.22
C LYS A 127 4.12 16.32 -17.64
N VAL A 128 2.96 16.95 -17.76
CA VAL A 128 2.36 17.36 -19.05
C VAL A 128 1.87 18.79 -18.96
N ASP A 129 1.82 19.49 -20.09
CA ASP A 129 1.13 20.78 -20.18
C ASP A 129 -0.38 20.54 -20.19
N ASP A 130 -1.11 21.22 -19.30
CA ASP A 130 -2.57 21.25 -19.31
C ASP A 130 -3.12 22.09 -20.48
N SER A 131 -4.44 22.07 -20.67
CA SER A 131 -5.12 22.87 -21.71
C SER A 131 -4.93 24.40 -21.60
N ARG A 132 -4.43 24.89 -20.47
CA ARG A 132 -4.19 26.31 -20.16
C ARG A 132 -2.69 26.66 -20.18
N GLY A 133 -1.81 25.69 -20.44
CA GLY A 133 -0.36 25.84 -20.45
C GLY A 133 0.31 25.80 -19.07
N ASN A 134 -0.39 25.31 -18.04
CA ASN A 134 0.23 25.02 -16.74
C ASN A 134 0.77 23.59 -16.72
N MET A 135 1.79 23.36 -15.89
CA MET A 135 2.32 22.02 -15.68
C MET A 135 1.40 21.21 -14.76
N GLU A 136 0.88 20.09 -15.26
CA GLU A 136 0.10 19.11 -14.51
C GLU A 136 0.96 17.87 -14.26
N ALA A 137 0.89 17.33 -13.03
CA ALA A 137 1.49 16.05 -12.68
C ALA A 137 0.41 14.98 -12.56
N LEU A 138 0.68 13.80 -13.14
CA LEU A 138 -0.23 12.67 -13.21
C LEU A 138 0.48 11.40 -12.71
N SER A 139 -0.26 10.48 -12.10
CA SER A 139 0.27 9.14 -11.84
C SER A 139 -0.01 8.21 -13.03
N LEU A 140 0.97 7.37 -13.37
CA LEU A 140 0.92 6.43 -14.47
C LEU A 140 1.39 5.04 -14.00
N GLU A 141 0.58 4.02 -14.28
CA GLU A 141 0.88 2.61 -14.02
C GLU A 141 0.34 1.72 -15.15
N PRO A 142 0.83 0.49 -15.35
CA PRO A 142 0.21 -0.48 -16.25
C PRO A 142 -1.25 -0.77 -15.89
N TYR A 143 -2.09 -1.02 -16.89
CA TYR A 143 -3.44 -1.50 -16.63
C TYR A 143 -3.40 -2.93 -16.09
N LEU A 144 -4.04 -3.14 -14.94
CA LEU A 144 -4.14 -4.44 -14.30
C LEU A 144 -5.52 -5.05 -14.56
N GLU A 145 -5.56 -6.10 -15.39
CA GLU A 145 -6.79 -6.80 -15.71
C GLU A 145 -7.05 -7.95 -14.73
N GLY A 146 -8.21 -7.92 -14.08
CA GLY A 146 -8.73 -9.04 -13.28
C GLY A 146 -9.53 -8.59 -12.07
N GLU A 147 -9.75 -9.52 -11.15
CA GLU A 147 -10.46 -9.26 -9.89
C GLU A 147 -9.52 -8.61 -8.89
N TYR A 148 -9.87 -7.38 -8.50
CA TYR A 148 -9.09 -6.60 -7.55
C TYR A 148 -9.38 -7.05 -6.12
N VAL A 149 -8.33 -7.40 -5.38
CA VAL A 149 -8.41 -7.84 -3.98
C VAL A 149 -7.51 -6.95 -3.13
N LYS A 150 -8.04 -6.48 -2.00
CA LYS A 150 -7.27 -5.86 -0.93
C LYS A 150 -6.98 -6.91 0.12
N HIS A 151 -5.71 -7.17 0.40
CA HIS A 151 -5.24 -8.21 1.31
C HIS A 151 -4.97 -7.69 2.72
N THR A 152 -4.41 -6.49 2.82
CA THR A 152 -4.14 -5.80 4.09
C THR A 152 -4.48 -4.32 3.93
N ASP A 153 -4.72 -3.64 5.05
CA ASP A 153 -4.85 -2.18 5.08
C ASP A 153 -3.61 -1.51 5.70
N ASN A 154 -3.62 -0.17 5.76
CA ASN A 154 -2.56 0.60 6.42
C ASN A 154 -2.77 0.79 7.93
N GLN A 155 -3.85 0.25 8.50
CA GLN A 155 -4.15 0.31 9.93
C GLN A 155 -3.81 -0.99 10.66
N GLY A 156 -3.26 -1.98 9.95
CA GLY A 156 -2.78 -3.24 10.49
C GLY A 156 -3.81 -4.38 10.41
N HIS A 157 -4.93 -4.21 9.71
CA HIS A 157 -5.91 -5.26 9.51
C HIS A 157 -5.54 -6.12 8.28
N ASN A 158 -5.78 -7.43 8.41
CA ASN A 158 -5.71 -8.37 7.29
C ASN A 158 -7.15 -8.60 6.80
N GLU A 159 -7.41 -8.24 5.55
CA GLU A 159 -8.71 -8.44 4.88
C GLU A 159 -8.84 -9.86 4.30
N THR A 160 -7.71 -10.56 4.15
CA THR A 160 -7.63 -11.93 3.64
C THR A 160 -6.69 -12.77 4.51
N GLU A 161 -6.79 -14.09 4.38
CA GLU A 161 -5.88 -15.05 5.04
C GLU A 161 -4.68 -15.44 4.14
N ASP A 162 -4.27 -14.57 3.20
CA ASP A 162 -3.15 -14.86 2.30
C ASP A 162 -1.81 -14.89 3.05
N GLU A 163 -1.30 -16.11 3.27
CA GLU A 163 -0.06 -16.35 4.01
C GLU A 163 1.18 -15.75 3.32
N VAL A 164 1.20 -15.72 1.98
CA VAL A 164 2.34 -15.18 1.21
C VAL A 164 2.40 -13.67 1.38
N VAL A 165 1.25 -12.99 1.30
CA VAL A 165 1.16 -11.54 1.56
C VAL A 165 1.55 -11.22 2.99
N ALA A 166 1.02 -11.95 3.97
CA ALA A 166 1.35 -11.74 5.38
C ALA A 166 2.86 -11.96 5.65
N ALA A 167 3.47 -12.97 5.03
CA ALA A 167 4.88 -13.24 5.13
C ALA A 167 5.74 -12.19 4.41
N PHE A 168 5.27 -11.66 3.27
CA PHE A 168 5.94 -10.56 2.58
C PHE A 168 6.00 -9.29 3.44
N CYS A 169 4.87 -8.86 4.01
CA CYS A 169 4.85 -7.71 4.92
C CYS A 169 5.86 -7.90 6.06
N TYR A 170 5.82 -9.06 6.72
CA TYR A 170 6.75 -9.35 7.82
C TYR A 170 8.22 -9.46 7.37
N PHE A 171 8.47 -10.02 6.20
CA PHE A 171 9.79 -10.04 5.57
C PHE A 171 10.34 -8.62 5.42
N THR A 172 9.54 -7.65 4.95
CA THR A 172 10.01 -6.27 4.79
C THR A 172 10.42 -5.64 6.13
N TYR A 173 9.69 -5.93 7.20
CA TYR A 173 10.03 -5.53 8.57
C TYR A 173 11.36 -6.11 9.04
N ILE A 174 11.61 -7.40 8.79
CA ILE A 174 12.88 -8.01 9.17
C ILE A 174 14.03 -7.51 8.29
N ALA A 175 13.83 -7.44 6.98
CA ALA A 175 14.84 -7.02 6.01
C ALA A 175 15.27 -5.56 6.19
N SER A 176 14.37 -4.70 6.64
CA SER A 176 14.66 -3.29 6.96
C SER A 176 15.39 -3.10 8.30
N GLY A 177 15.69 -4.19 9.03
CA GLY A 177 16.24 -4.09 10.38
C GLY A 177 15.23 -3.55 11.38
N LYS A 178 13.94 -3.85 11.18
CA LYS A 178 12.80 -3.41 12.01
C LYS A 178 12.48 -1.92 11.93
N LEU A 179 12.93 -1.24 10.87
CA LEU A 179 12.76 0.20 10.69
C LEU A 179 11.60 0.59 9.78
N SER A 180 11.11 -0.32 8.95
CA SER A 180 9.96 -0.06 8.08
C SER A 180 9.17 -1.33 7.77
N VAL A 181 7.90 -1.18 7.41
CA VAL A 181 7.05 -2.28 6.94
C VAL A 181 6.22 -1.83 5.74
N VAL A 182 6.15 -2.68 4.72
CA VAL A 182 5.23 -2.52 3.59
C VAL A 182 3.88 -3.14 3.97
N CYS A 183 2.80 -2.39 3.78
CA CYS A 183 1.41 -2.77 4.06
C CYS A 183 0.47 -2.21 2.98
N ASP A 184 -0.84 -2.24 3.23
CA ASP A 184 -1.87 -1.85 2.25
C ASP A 184 -1.73 -2.63 0.93
N ILE A 185 -1.57 -3.95 1.04
CA ILE A 185 -1.29 -4.81 -0.11
C ILE A 185 -2.58 -5.07 -0.87
N GLN A 186 -2.62 -4.70 -2.13
CA GLN A 186 -3.80 -4.80 -2.97
C GLN A 186 -3.44 -4.93 -4.45
N GLY A 187 -4.26 -5.63 -5.22
CA GLY A 187 -4.02 -5.85 -6.65
C GLY A 187 -4.77 -7.04 -7.22
N VAL A 188 -4.19 -7.70 -8.21
CA VAL A 188 -4.78 -8.85 -8.92
C VAL A 188 -3.78 -10.01 -8.94
N GLY A 189 -4.20 -11.15 -8.40
CA GLY A 189 -3.32 -12.31 -8.27
C GLY A 189 -2.09 -11.96 -7.44
N THR A 190 -0.90 -12.09 -8.02
CA THR A 190 0.38 -11.76 -7.36
C THR A 190 1.00 -10.44 -7.84
N PHE A 191 0.23 -9.62 -8.55
CA PHE A 191 0.63 -8.28 -9.00
C PHE A 191 -0.11 -7.22 -8.17
N TYR A 192 0.64 -6.38 -7.46
CA TYR A 192 0.13 -5.41 -6.51
C TYR A 192 0.35 -3.96 -6.98
N THR A 193 -0.41 -3.02 -6.44
CA THR A 193 -0.26 -1.58 -6.68
C THR A 193 -0.72 -0.78 -5.46
N ASP A 194 -0.42 0.52 -5.43
CA ASP A 194 -0.78 1.45 -4.35
C ASP A 194 -0.47 0.92 -2.92
N PRO A 195 0.76 0.46 -2.62
CA PRO A 195 1.13 0.08 -1.26
C PRO A 195 1.30 1.29 -0.34
N GLN A 196 1.32 1.03 0.98
CA GLN A 196 1.78 1.98 1.99
C GLN A 196 3.03 1.46 2.70
N ILE A 197 3.94 2.36 3.06
CA ILE A 197 5.08 2.05 3.92
C ILE A 197 4.97 2.84 5.22
N HIS A 198 5.10 2.14 6.35
CA HIS A 198 5.33 2.78 7.64
C HIS A 198 6.81 2.76 7.96
N THR A 199 7.36 3.88 8.42
CA THR A 199 8.74 3.97 8.94
C THR A 199 8.75 4.20 10.44
N PHE A 200 9.83 3.84 11.11
CA PHE A 200 9.93 4.02 12.56
C PHE A 200 9.81 5.49 12.98
N ASP A 201 10.43 6.40 12.21
CA ASP A 201 10.42 7.84 12.44
C ASP A 201 9.15 8.55 11.91
N GLY A 202 8.36 7.90 11.07
CA GLY A 202 7.16 8.48 10.44
C GLY A 202 7.47 9.45 9.30
N GLU A 203 8.71 9.52 8.83
CA GLU A 203 9.12 10.43 7.76
C GLU A 203 9.03 9.75 6.38
N GLY A 204 8.63 10.52 5.36
CA GLY A 204 8.51 10.07 3.97
C GLY A 204 7.33 9.12 3.71
N PHE A 205 7.23 8.64 2.46
CA PHE A 205 6.23 7.65 2.00
C PHE A 205 4.76 8.14 2.08
N GLY A 206 4.56 9.45 2.03
CA GLY A 206 3.24 10.08 1.96
C GLY A 206 2.47 10.11 3.29
N ALA A 207 1.32 10.78 3.27
CA ALA A 207 0.50 11.03 4.46
C ALA A 207 -0.07 9.77 5.13
N GLY A 208 -0.08 8.64 4.44
CA GLY A 208 -0.51 7.35 5.00
C GLY A 208 0.54 6.65 5.86
N ASN A 209 1.77 7.20 5.98
CA ASN A 209 2.79 6.71 6.90
C ASN A 209 2.38 7.04 8.35
N LEU A 210 1.93 6.03 9.09
CA LEU A 210 1.50 6.15 10.49
C LEU A 210 2.65 5.95 11.48
N GLY A 211 3.89 5.94 10.99
CA GLY A 211 5.09 5.84 11.79
C GLY A 211 5.20 4.54 12.60
N SER A 212 5.89 4.63 13.73
CA SER A 212 6.00 3.55 14.71
C SER A 212 4.65 2.96 15.16
N ARG A 213 3.57 3.76 15.19
CA ARG A 213 2.23 3.28 15.54
C ARG A 213 1.65 2.38 14.46
N GLY A 214 1.89 2.67 13.19
CA GLY A 214 1.52 1.80 12.07
C GLY A 214 2.25 0.46 12.13
N ILE A 215 3.55 0.49 12.42
CA ILE A 215 4.37 -0.72 12.62
C ILE A 215 3.85 -1.55 13.81
N GLU A 216 3.56 -0.91 14.94
CA GLU A 216 3.04 -1.59 16.13
C GLU A 216 1.73 -2.33 15.83
N ARG A 217 0.78 -1.65 15.17
CA ARG A 217 -0.52 -2.25 14.79
C ARG A 217 -0.33 -3.43 13.85
N PHE A 218 0.54 -3.32 12.86
CA PHE A 218 0.89 -4.44 11.99
C PHE A 218 1.41 -5.64 12.81
N LEU A 219 2.38 -5.43 13.71
CA LEU A 219 2.95 -6.52 14.52
C LEU A 219 1.95 -7.15 15.49
N GLN A 220 0.99 -6.38 15.99
CA GLN A 220 -0.08 -6.87 16.86
C GLN A 220 -1.03 -7.85 16.15
N ASN A 221 -1.17 -7.74 14.83
CA ASN A 221 -2.08 -8.54 14.02
C ASN A 221 -1.36 -9.55 13.12
N HIS A 222 -0.04 -9.45 12.98
CA HIS A 222 0.74 -10.42 12.23
C HIS A 222 0.71 -11.78 12.91
N ARG A 223 0.25 -12.80 12.17
CA ARG A 223 0.33 -14.20 12.56
C ARG A 223 1.48 -14.85 11.80
N HIS A 224 2.49 -15.31 12.52
CA HIS A 224 3.60 -16.05 11.94
C HIS A 224 3.07 -17.33 11.30
N ASN A 225 3.49 -17.63 10.07
CA ASN A 225 2.91 -18.70 9.26
C ASN A 225 4.00 -19.57 8.61
N LEU A 226 3.57 -20.60 7.88
CA LEU A 226 4.47 -21.57 7.25
C LEU A 226 5.47 -20.93 6.27
N VAL A 227 5.06 -19.90 5.53
CA VAL A 227 5.95 -19.18 4.60
C VAL A 227 7.04 -18.44 5.38
N CYS A 228 6.71 -17.81 6.51
CA CYS A 228 7.69 -17.19 7.41
C CYS A 228 8.71 -18.21 7.91
N GLU A 229 8.25 -19.39 8.36
CA GLU A 229 9.11 -20.48 8.85
C GLU A 229 10.03 -21.00 7.74
N GLN A 230 9.49 -21.24 6.55
CA GLN A 230 10.26 -21.71 5.39
C GLN A 230 11.30 -20.69 4.92
N LEU A 231 11.02 -19.40 5.08
CA LEU A 231 11.97 -18.30 4.88
C LEU A 231 12.94 -18.12 6.04
N GLY A 232 12.73 -18.83 7.16
CA GLY A 232 13.56 -18.73 8.36
C GLY A 232 13.51 -17.34 8.99
N LEU A 233 12.36 -16.68 8.89
CA LEU A 233 12.12 -15.43 9.59
C LEU A 233 11.99 -15.72 11.09
N PRO A 234 12.50 -14.85 11.97
CA PRO A 234 12.33 -15.02 13.40
C PRO A 234 10.85 -14.97 13.77
N SER A 235 10.44 -15.69 14.81
CA SER A 235 9.09 -15.51 15.34
C SER A 235 8.99 -14.14 16.03
N PRO A 236 7.87 -13.40 15.90
CA PRO A 236 7.62 -12.21 16.70
C PRO A 236 7.69 -12.47 18.21
N ASP A 237 7.45 -13.72 18.63
CA ASP A 237 7.46 -14.16 20.02
C ASP A 237 8.80 -14.80 20.44
N GLU A 238 9.79 -14.83 19.53
CA GLU A 238 11.10 -15.39 19.81
C GLU A 238 11.77 -14.67 20.99
N GLY A 239 12.10 -15.44 22.03
CA GLY A 239 12.76 -14.93 23.24
C GLY A 239 11.81 -14.47 24.34
N LEU A 240 10.48 -14.51 24.13
CA LEU A 240 9.50 -14.30 25.20
C LEU A 240 9.44 -15.51 26.13
N SER A 241 9.27 -15.24 27.43
CA SER A 241 8.95 -16.26 28.43
C SER A 241 7.49 -16.71 28.34
N ASP A 242 7.16 -17.88 28.90
CA ASP A 242 5.79 -18.39 28.97
C ASP A 242 4.82 -17.39 29.62
N GLU A 243 5.27 -16.63 30.63
CA GLU A 243 4.46 -15.60 31.28
C GLU A 243 4.19 -14.41 30.34
N GLU A 244 5.18 -13.97 29.58
CA GLU A 244 5.03 -12.89 28.59
C GLU A 244 4.11 -13.31 27.44
N LEU A 245 4.25 -14.55 26.97
CA LEU A 245 3.38 -15.10 25.93
C LEU A 245 1.92 -15.20 26.42
N ALA A 246 1.70 -15.71 27.63
CA ALA A 246 0.37 -15.78 28.24
C ALA A 246 -0.27 -14.38 28.39
N ARG A 247 0.51 -13.38 28.85
CA ARG A 247 0.05 -11.99 28.92
C ARG A 247 -0.31 -11.42 27.54
N LYS A 248 0.50 -11.72 26.52
CA LYS A 248 0.24 -11.28 25.14
C LYS A 248 -1.04 -11.91 24.57
N MET A 249 -1.24 -13.21 24.78
CA MET A 249 -2.45 -13.92 24.37
C MET A 249 -3.69 -13.36 25.07
N GLN A 250 -3.64 -13.16 26.38
CA GLN A 250 -4.75 -12.57 27.13
C GLN A 250 -5.07 -11.15 26.65
N ALA A 251 -4.05 -10.31 26.39
CA ALA A 251 -4.26 -8.97 25.86
C ALA A 251 -4.88 -8.97 24.45
N ALA A 252 -4.56 -9.97 23.62
CA ALA A 252 -5.16 -10.14 22.30
C ALA A 252 -6.63 -10.56 22.40
N GLU A 253 -6.95 -11.56 23.24
CA GLU A 253 -8.34 -12.00 23.50
C GLU A 253 -9.20 -10.86 24.05
N GLU A 254 -8.67 -10.08 25.00
CA GLU A 254 -9.36 -8.90 25.54
C GLU A 254 -9.61 -7.83 24.47
N ARG A 255 -8.71 -7.68 23.49
CA ARG A 255 -8.87 -6.72 22.40
C ARG A 255 -9.92 -7.18 21.40
N GLU A 256 -9.87 -8.42 20.96
CA GLU A 256 -10.89 -9.01 20.06
C GLU A 256 -12.29 -8.88 20.70
N ALA A 257 -12.41 -9.18 21.99
CA ALA A 257 -13.66 -8.99 22.73
C ALA A 257 -14.12 -7.51 22.78
N ARG A 258 -13.20 -6.53 22.86
CA ARG A 258 -13.54 -5.09 22.82
C ARG A 258 -14.03 -4.63 21.45
N GLU A 259 -13.39 -5.12 20.40
CA GLU A 259 -13.76 -4.83 19.01
C GLU A 259 -15.14 -5.41 18.69
N GLU A 260 -15.41 -6.66 19.07
CA GLU A 260 -16.75 -7.27 18.94
C GLU A 260 -17.82 -6.54 19.76
N ALA A 261 -17.47 -6.00 20.93
CA ALA A 261 -18.37 -5.23 21.77
C ALA A 261 -18.55 -3.76 21.33
N GLY A 262 -17.80 -3.28 20.33
CA GLY A 262 -17.84 -1.89 19.88
C GLY A 262 -17.37 -0.87 20.92
N LEU A 263 -16.57 -1.29 21.91
CA LEU A 263 -16.15 -0.44 23.04
C LEU A 263 -14.87 0.33 22.71
N SER A 264 -14.96 1.65 22.61
CA SER A 264 -13.80 2.55 22.50
C SER A 264 -12.92 2.49 23.74
N THR A 265 -11.59 2.54 23.56
CA THR A 265 -10.57 2.55 24.63
C THR A 265 -10.83 3.63 25.69
N SER A 266 -11.40 4.76 25.26
CA SER A 266 -11.79 5.90 26.11
C SER A 266 -12.95 5.57 27.06
N SER A 267 -13.87 4.70 26.65
CA SER A 267 -15.04 4.30 27.43
C SER A 267 -14.63 3.36 28.57
N TRP A 268 -13.77 2.40 28.28
CA TRP A 268 -13.27 1.44 29.28
C TRP A 268 -12.37 2.10 30.32
N MET A 269 -11.47 3.03 29.94
CA MET A 269 -10.67 3.77 30.93
C MET A 269 -11.55 4.57 31.88
N ARG A 270 -12.67 5.13 31.41
CA ARG A 270 -13.68 5.75 32.28
C ARG A 270 -14.37 4.72 33.15
N GLU A 271 -14.83 3.60 32.61
CA GLU A 271 -15.50 2.56 33.41
C GLU A 271 -14.59 1.95 34.49
N GLN A 272 -13.31 1.72 34.19
CA GLN A 272 -12.34 1.23 35.17
C GLN A 272 -11.96 2.28 36.20
N HIS A 273 -11.80 3.54 35.77
CA HIS A 273 -11.60 4.65 36.69
C HIS A 273 -12.81 4.79 37.62
N ASP A 274 -14.03 4.76 37.08
CA ASP A 274 -15.26 4.89 37.84
C ASP A 274 -15.48 3.68 38.76
N ALA A 275 -15.19 2.46 38.31
CA ALA A 275 -15.23 1.25 39.14
C ALA A 275 -14.20 1.29 40.29
N GLY A 276 -12.97 1.75 40.01
CA GLY A 276 -11.92 1.91 41.01
C GLY A 276 -12.23 3.01 42.03
N VAL A 277 -12.83 4.11 41.58
CA VAL A 277 -13.32 5.19 42.45
C VAL A 277 -14.48 4.70 43.33
N ASP A 278 -15.40 3.92 42.77
CA ASP A 278 -16.50 3.30 43.51
C ASP A 278 -16.01 2.32 44.59
N GLU A 279 -14.99 1.52 44.28
CA GLU A 279 -14.39 0.59 45.24
C GLU A 279 -13.69 1.34 46.37
N LEU A 280 -12.91 2.38 46.05
CA LEU A 280 -12.28 3.28 47.03
C LEU A 280 -13.33 3.97 47.91
N ALA A 281 -14.42 4.45 47.33
CA ALA A 281 -15.51 5.08 48.07
C ALA A 281 -16.19 4.07 49.04
N ARG A 282 -16.40 2.83 48.62
CA ARG A 282 -16.93 1.76 49.48
C ARG A 282 -15.96 1.38 50.60
N MET A 283 -14.65 1.39 50.34
CA MET A 283 -13.64 1.12 51.36
C MET A 283 -13.60 2.23 52.42
N LEU A 284 -13.67 3.49 52.00
CA LEU A 284 -13.68 4.65 52.90
C LEU A 284 -14.98 4.76 53.71
N ALA A 285 -16.13 4.35 53.16
CA ALA A 285 -17.40 4.33 53.88
C ALA A 285 -17.53 3.20 54.93
N ARG A 286 -16.55 2.28 55.00
CA ARG A 286 -16.50 1.17 55.98
C ARG A 286 -15.52 1.43 57.14
N GLN A 287 -14.89 2.60 57.19
CA GLN A 287 -14.13 3.11 58.35
C GLN A 287 -15.01 4.04 59.18
#